data_AF-A0A7X9JVG2-F1
#
_entry.id   AF-A0A7X9JVG2-F1
#
_cell.length_a   1.000
_cell.length_b   1.000
_cell.length_c   1.000
_cell.angle_alpha   90.00
_cell.angle_beta   90.00
_cell.angle_gamma   90.00
#
_symmetry.space_group_name_H-M   'P 1'
#
loop_
_entity.id
_entity.type
_entity.pdbx_description
1 polymer ?
#
loop_
_entity_poly.entity_id
_entity_poly.type
_entity_poly.pdbx_seq_one_letter_code
_entity_poly.pdbx_strand_id
1 'polypeptide(L)' 'PENYDQDLSAMLKDLISKGVPVKVCGTCMARCGIYKNHPYFDGAEKATMPELAEWVIGSDKVITF' A
#
# COMPACT_ATOMS: atom_id res chain seq x y z
N PRO A 1 10.64 -21.26 -3.06
CA PRO A 1 9.96 -22.13 -2.06
C PRO A 1 8.50 -22.33 -2.46
N GLU A 2 7.92 -23.52 -2.25
CA GLU A 2 6.56 -23.91 -2.64
C GLU A 2 5.43 -23.02 -2.06
N ASN A 3 5.76 -22.02 -1.25
CA ASN A 3 4.83 -21.16 -0.53
C ASN A 3 4.89 -19.67 -0.97
N TYR A 4 5.50 -19.38 -2.13
CA TYR A 4 5.51 -18.04 -2.73
C TYR A 4 4.30 -17.76 -3.64
N ASP A 5 3.37 -18.71 -3.79
CA ASP A 5 2.06 -18.53 -4.45
C ASP A 5 1.05 -17.76 -3.58
N GLN A 6 1.55 -16.89 -2.69
CA GLN A 6 0.71 -15.93 -1.99
C GLN A 6 0.36 -14.82 -2.98
N ASP A 7 -0.89 -14.79 -3.44
CA ASP A 7 -1.39 -13.67 -4.24
C ASP A 7 -1.45 -12.41 -3.35
N LEU A 8 -0.36 -11.66 -3.35
CA LEU A 8 -0.20 -10.40 -2.62
C LEU A 8 -1.31 -9.40 -2.98
N SER A 9 -1.82 -9.46 -4.22
CA SER A 9 -2.91 -8.59 -4.65
C SER A 9 -4.22 -8.98 -3.97
N ALA A 10 -4.49 -10.27 -3.85
CA ALA A 10 -5.66 -10.77 -3.11
C ALA A 10 -5.58 -10.41 -1.62
N MET A 11 -4.41 -10.56 -1.00
CA MET A 11 -4.20 -10.19 0.40
C MET A 11 -4.44 -8.70 0.67
N LEU A 12 -3.93 -7.82 -0.21
CA LEU A 12 -4.15 -6.37 -0.12
C LEU A 12 -5.63 -6.00 -0.28
N LYS A 13 -6.34 -6.63 -1.22
CA LYS A 13 -7.79 -6.41 -1.40
C LYS A 13 -8.61 -6.85 -0.19
N ASP A 14 -8.24 -7.96 0.44
CA ASP A 14 -8.91 -8.45 1.65
C ASP A 14 -8.72 -7.48 2.82
N LEU A 15 -7.52 -6.92 3.00
CA LEU A 15 -7.25 -5.86 4.00
C LEU A 15 -8.12 -4.62 3.77
N ILE A 16 -8.22 -4.15 2.52
CA ILE A 16 -9.08 -3.02 2.16
C ILE A 16 -10.56 -3.35 2.43
N SER A 17 -10.99 -4.56 2.08
CA SER A 17 -12.37 -5.03 2.31
C SER A 17 -12.73 -5.10 3.80
N LYS A 18 -11.72 -5.33 4.66
CA LYS A 18 -11.86 -5.29 6.13
C LYS A 18 -11.88 -3.86 6.70
N GLY A 19 -11.76 -2.83 5.86
CA GLY A 19 -11.77 -1.42 6.28
C GLY A 19 -10.42 -0.93 6.83
N VAL A 20 -9.33 -1.67 6.60
CA VAL A 20 -7.99 -1.21 6.96
C VAL A 20 -7.55 -0.14 5.96
N PRO A 21 -7.13 1.06 6.41
CA PRO A 21 -6.67 2.10 5.49
C PRO A 21 -5.35 1.68 4.85
N VAL A 22 -5.33 1.58 3.51
CA VAL A 22 -4.14 1.24 2.74
C VAL A 22 -3.72 2.44 1.91
N LYS A 23 -2.60 3.05 2.29
CA LYS A 23 -1.99 4.20 1.61
C LYS A 23 -0.84 3.76 0.71
N VAL A 24 -0.84 4.24 -0.53
CA VAL A 24 0.17 3.89 -1.56
C VAL A 24 0.98 5.11 -1.98
N CYS A 25 2.30 4.95 -2.09
CA CYS A 25 3.19 6.05 -2.45
C CYS A 25 2.92 6.53 -3.89
N GLY A 26 2.45 7.76 -4.02
CA GLY A 26 2.07 8.33 -5.32
C GLY A 26 3.22 8.49 -6.32
N THR A 27 4.45 8.75 -5.84
CA THR A 27 5.62 8.86 -6.72
C THR A 27 6.09 7.49 -7.20
N CYS A 28 5.98 6.45 -6.36
CA CYS A 28 6.24 5.08 -6.77
C CYS A 28 5.23 4.61 -7.82
N MET A 29 3.94 4.92 -7.67
CA MET A 29 2.92 4.59 -8.66
C MET A 29 3.19 5.25 -10.04
N ALA A 30 3.70 6.49 -10.04
CA ALA A 30 3.99 7.22 -11.26
C ALA A 30 5.28 6.72 -11.97
N ARG A 31 6.27 6.25 -11.20
CA ARG A 31 7.62 5.97 -11.73
C ARG A 31 7.99 4.49 -11.79
N CYS A 32 7.45 3.65 -10.91
CA CYS A 32 7.86 2.28 -10.69
C CYS A 32 6.85 1.26 -11.26
N GLY A 33 7.33 0.08 -11.64
CA GLY A 33 6.49 -1.03 -12.09
C GLY A 33 6.13 -1.03 -13.58
N ILE A 34 5.35 -2.05 -13.97
CA ILE A 34 4.85 -2.27 -15.34
C ILE A 34 3.60 -1.41 -15.61
N TYR A 35 2.76 -1.20 -14.59
CA TYR A 35 1.50 -0.43 -14.65
C TYR A 35 1.67 1.02 -14.16
N LYS A 36 2.60 1.75 -14.77
CA LYS A 36 2.85 3.16 -14.41
C LYS A 36 1.60 4.02 -14.64
N ASN A 37 1.32 4.92 -13.71
CA ASN A 37 0.15 5.82 -13.73
C ASN A 37 -1.21 5.12 -13.70
N HIS A 38 -1.25 3.81 -13.44
CA HIS A 38 -2.51 3.11 -13.21
C HIS A 38 -2.86 3.13 -11.72
N PRO A 39 -4.12 3.43 -11.34
CA PRO A 39 -4.56 3.26 -9.96
C PRO A 39 -4.41 1.78 -9.57
N TYR A 40 -3.99 1.52 -8.32
CA TYR A 40 -3.77 0.17 -7.80
C TYR A 40 -5.10 -0.59 -7.62
N PHE A 41 -5.58 -0.70 -6.38
CA PHE A 41 -6.84 -1.36 -6.05
C PHE A 41 -7.88 -0.32 -5.67
N ASP A 42 -9.15 -0.66 -5.87
CA ASP A 42 -10.26 0.15 -5.36
C ASP A 42 -10.14 0.22 -3.82
N GLY A 43 -10.16 1.44 -3.26
CA GLY A 43 -9.88 1.72 -1.85
C GLY A 43 -8.40 1.89 -1.46
N ALA A 44 -7.45 1.75 -2.39
CA ALA A 44 -6.05 2.12 -2.14
C ALA A 44 -5.86 3.64 -2.32
N GLU A 45 -5.64 4.36 -1.22
CA GLU A 45 -5.53 5.82 -1.22
C GLU A 45 -4.12 6.26 -1.61
N LYS A 46 -4.00 7.12 -2.62
CA LYS A 46 -2.70 7.70 -2.99
C LYS A 46 -2.25 8.66 -1.89
N ALA A 47 -1.06 8.41 -1.37
CA ALA A 47 -0.45 9.19 -0.31
C ALA A 47 0.93 9.75 -0.71
N THR A 48 1.34 10.75 0.03
CA THR A 48 2.61 11.46 -0.11
C THR A 48 3.56 11.18 1.07
N MET A 49 4.83 11.52 0.91
CA MET A 49 5.82 11.37 1.99
C MET A 49 5.46 12.13 3.28
N PRO A 50 4.92 13.37 3.23
CA PRO A 50 4.45 14.06 4.43
C PRO A 50 3.35 13.31 5.18
N GLU A 51 2.36 12.75 4.47
CA GLU A 51 1.29 11.98 5.10
C GLU A 51 1.81 10.70 5.78
N LEU A 52 2.82 10.05 5.18
CA LEU A 52 3.50 8.93 5.82
C LEU A 52 4.18 9.38 7.12
N ALA A 53 4.81 10.54 7.13
CA ALA A 53 5.45 11.08 8.33
C ALA A 53 4.42 11.37 9.44
N GLU A 54 3.27 11.96 9.11
CA GLU A 54 2.18 12.18 10.07
C GLU A 54 1.64 10.85 10.63
N TRP A 55 1.49 9.83 9.79
CA TRP A 55 1.09 8.49 10.24
C TRP A 55 2.11 7.86 11.18
N VAL A 56 3.40 8.01 10.90
CA VAL A 56 4.47 7.52 11.77
C VAL A 56 4.44 8.24 13.11
N ILE A 57 4.26 9.56 13.14
CA ILE A 57 4.16 10.35 14.37
C ILE A 57 2.95 9.93 15.21
N GLY A 58 1.82 9.66 14.57
CA GLY A 58 0.60 9.22 15.25
C GLY A 58 0.59 7.75 15.68
N SER A 59 1.59 6.95 15.29
CA SER A 59 1.63 5.51 15.57
C SER A 59 2.49 5.22 16.80
N ASP A 60 1.99 4.36 17.69
CA ASP A 60 2.76 3.87 18.85
C ASP A 60 3.94 2.99 18.41
N LYS A 61 3.75 2.21 17.33
CA LYS A 61 4.75 1.31 16.76
C LYS A 61 4.66 1.32 15.24
N VAL A 62 5.81 1.27 14.60
CA VAL A 62 5.95 1.18 13.14
C VAL A 62 6.75 -0.08 12.81
N ILE A 63 6.20 -0.93 11.96
CA ILE A 63 6.87 -2.15 11.48
C ILE A 63 7.17 -1.96 9.99
N THR A 64 8.44 -2.11 9.62
CA THR A 64 8.93 -1.97 8.25
C THR A 64 9.36 -3.34 7.71
N PHE A 65 8.93 -3.66 6.49
CA PHE A 65 9.22 -4.92 5.79
C PHE A 65 9.99 -4.67 4.49
#